data_AF-A0A831X8I1-F1
#
_entry.id   AF-A0A831X8I1-F1
#
_cell.length_a   1.000
_cell.length_b   1.000
_cell.length_c   1.000
_cell.angle_alpha   90.00
_cell.angle_beta   90.00
_cell.angle_gamma   90.00
#
_symmetry.space_group_name_H-M   'P 1'
#
loop_
_entity.id
_entity.type
_entity.pdbx_description
1 polymer ?
#
loop_
_entity_poly.entity_id
_entity_poly.type
_entity_poly.pdbx_seq_one_letter_code
_entity_poly.pdbx_strand_id
1 'polypeptide(L)'
;MTAKSSSRTTVRIPDALTVKELADLLRVSPVEVIKRLMTNGVMAAQNQTIDYDTAAIVAVELGFEPELEAAAEPEPGAPLVEPEEEPDDPASL
;
A
#
# COMPACT_ATOMS: atom_id res chain seq x y z
N MET A 1 -13.17 -12.99 20.51
CA MET A 1 -11.92 -12.97 19.72
C MET A 1 -12.23 -13.47 18.31
N THR A 2 -11.49 -12.97 17.32
CA THR A 2 -11.56 -13.28 15.87
C THR A 2 -12.40 -12.32 15.02
N ALA A 3 -11.81 -11.17 14.72
CA ALA A 3 -12.13 -10.39 13.53
C ALA A 3 -10.88 -10.36 12.65
N LYS A 4 -10.87 -11.11 11.54
CA LYS A 4 -10.04 -10.80 10.36
C LYS A 4 -10.52 -11.64 9.18
N SER A 5 -11.34 -11.03 8.33
CA SER A 5 -11.45 -11.45 6.94
C SER A 5 -11.93 -10.27 6.11
N SER A 6 -11.07 -9.25 6.01
CA SER A 6 -11.09 -8.34 4.87
C SER A 6 -9.92 -8.76 4.01
N SER A 7 -10.20 -9.56 2.99
CA SER A 7 -9.26 -10.10 2.03
C SER A 7 -8.67 -8.98 1.18
N ARG A 8 -7.63 -8.29 1.67
CA ARG A 8 -6.77 -7.44 0.84
C ARG A 8 -5.74 -8.34 0.16
N THR A 9 -5.59 -8.19 -1.15
CA THR A 9 -4.62 -8.98 -1.94
C THR A 9 -3.23 -8.41 -1.70
N THR A 10 -2.38 -9.18 -1.03
CA THR A 10 -0.97 -8.82 -0.82
C THR A 10 -0.19 -8.98 -2.12
N VAL A 11 0.64 -7.98 -2.46
CA VAL A 11 1.46 -7.96 -3.68
C VAL A 11 2.89 -7.64 -3.32
N ARG A 12 3.81 -8.50 -3.77
CA ARG A 12 5.23 -8.32 -3.55
C ARG A 12 5.80 -7.39 -4.60
N ILE A 13 6.47 -6.35 -4.14
CA ILE A 13 7.04 -5.30 -4.97
C ILE A 13 8.54 -5.23 -4.63
N PRO A 14 9.45 -5.34 -5.62
CA PRO A 14 10.89 -5.21 -5.40
C PRO A 14 11.27 -3.75 -5.10
N ASP A 15 12.51 -3.51 -4.67
CA ASP A 15 13.03 -2.17 -4.35
C ASP A 15 12.87 -1.16 -5.50
N ALA A 16 12.99 -1.62 -6.75
CA ALA A 16 12.79 -0.82 -7.94
C ALA A 16 12.22 -1.66 -9.07
N LEU A 17 11.20 -1.14 -9.74
CA LEU A 17 10.56 -1.74 -10.91
C LEU A 17 10.00 -0.66 -11.83
N THR A 18 9.73 -1.01 -13.07
CA THR A 18 9.06 -0.13 -14.01
C THR A 18 7.56 -0.03 -13.74
N VAL A 19 6.95 1.09 -14.13
CA VAL A 19 5.50 1.29 -14.06
C VAL A 19 4.73 0.16 -14.77
N LYS A 20 5.28 -0.34 -15.89
CA LYS A 20 4.73 -1.51 -16.60
C LYS A 20 4.74 -2.76 -15.73
N GLU A 21 5.87 -3.07 -15.09
CA GLU A 21 6.00 -4.24 -14.22
C GLU A 21 5.06 -4.15 -13.01
N LEU A 22 4.89 -2.95 -12.43
CA LEU A 22 3.93 -2.73 -11.36
C LEU A 22 2.50 -3.02 -11.82
N ALA A 23 2.15 -2.55 -13.02
CA ALA A 23 0.83 -2.81 -13.60
C ALA A 23 0.60 -4.31 -13.85
N ASP A 24 1.61 -5.01 -14.36
CA ASP A 24 1.56 -6.46 -14.59
C ASP A 24 1.40 -7.23 -13.26
N LEU A 25 2.09 -6.81 -12.18
CA LEU A 25 1.97 -7.39 -10.83
C LEU A 25 0.57 -7.18 -10.23
N LEU A 26 0.03 -5.97 -10.36
CA LEU A 26 -1.29 -5.60 -9.85
C LEU A 26 -2.43 -6.09 -10.76
N ARG A 27 -2.12 -6.65 -11.94
CA ARG A 27 -3.07 -7.03 -12.99
C ARG A 27 -3.99 -5.90 -13.44
N VAL A 28 -3.44 -4.69 -13.49
CA VAL A 28 -4.12 -3.48 -13.95
C VAL A 28 -3.46 -2.94 -15.22
N SER A 29 -4.07 -1.95 -15.85
CA SER A 29 -3.46 -1.32 -17.04
C SER A 29 -2.34 -0.35 -16.64
N PRO A 30 -1.21 -0.29 -17.37
CA PRO A 30 -0.15 0.70 -17.11
C PRO A 30 -0.66 2.14 -17.11
N VAL A 31 -1.67 2.44 -17.94
CA VAL A 31 -2.33 3.75 -17.98
C VAL A 31 -3.00 4.11 -16.65
N GLU A 32 -3.57 3.12 -15.95
CA GLU A 32 -4.23 3.32 -14.66
C GLU A 32 -3.21 3.60 -13.55
N VAL A 33 -2.09 2.87 -13.54
CA VAL A 33 -0.96 3.14 -12.65
C VAL A 33 -0.39 4.55 -12.89
N ILE A 34 -0.18 4.94 -14.16
CA ILE A 34 0.30 6.28 -14.52
C ILE A 34 -0.66 7.37 -14.03
N LYS A 35 -1.98 7.18 -14.20
CA LYS A 35 -2.97 8.13 -13.68
C LYS A 35 -2.87 8.27 -12.16
N ARG A 36 -2.67 7.15 -11.45
CA ARG A 36 -2.55 7.14 -10.00
C ARG A 36 -1.27 7.84 -9.53
N LEU A 37 -0.16 7.61 -10.20
CA LEU A 37 1.09 8.34 -9.99
C LEU A 37 0.92 9.85 -10.21
N MET A 38 0.24 10.25 -11.30
CA MET A 38 -0.03 11.66 -11.59
C MET A 38 -0.87 12.35 -10.52
N THR A 39 -1.87 11.66 -9.96
CA THR A 39 -2.69 12.17 -8.83
C THR A 39 -1.83 12.41 -7.59
N ASN A 40 -0.81 11.57 -7.36
CA ASN A 40 0.17 11.74 -6.29
C ASN A 40 1.30 12.75 -6.64
N GLY A 41 1.20 13.45 -7.77
CA GLY A 41 2.20 14.43 -8.21
C GLY A 41 3.44 13.82 -8.86
N VAL A 42 3.48 12.50 -9.06
CA VAL A 42 4.59 11.78 -9.68
C VAL A 42 4.32 11.62 -11.17
N MET A 43 5.12 12.28 -12.01
CA MET A 43 5.09 12.04 -13.45
C MET A 43 6.02 10.90 -13.79
N ALA A 44 5.44 9.78 -14.24
CA ALA A 44 6.19 8.63 -14.71
C ALA A 44 5.69 8.11 -16.07
N ALA A 45 6.60 7.62 -16.90
CA ALA A 45 6.28 6.91 -18.13
C ALA A 45 6.13 5.39 -17.89
N GLN A 46 5.49 4.68 -18.80
CA GLN A 46 5.27 3.22 -18.70
C GLN A 46 6.59 2.43 -18.47
N ASN A 47 7.66 2.81 -19.16
CA ASN A 47 8.96 2.13 -19.06
C ASN A 47 9.90 2.82 -18.06
N GLN A 48 9.39 3.76 -17.26
CA GLN A 48 10.19 4.44 -16.25
C GLN A 48 10.25 3.59 -14.99
N THR A 49 11.46 3.44 -14.46
CA THR A 49 11.69 2.81 -13.17
C THR A 49 11.25 3.74 -12.04
N ILE A 50 10.49 3.17 -11.11
CA ILE A 50 10.04 3.78 -9.86
C ILE A 50 10.54 2.92 -8.70
N ASP A 51 10.70 3.57 -7.55
CA ASP A 51 11.04 2.95 -6.28
C ASP A 51 9.82 2.28 -5.62
N TYR A 52 10.10 1.38 -4.68
CA TYR A 52 9.07 0.70 -3.89
C TYR A 52 8.11 1.69 -3.24
N ASP A 53 8.61 2.78 -2.65
CA ASP A 53 7.76 3.76 -1.93
C ASP A 53 6.67 4.34 -2.86
N THR A 54 7.06 4.73 -4.07
CA THR A 54 6.14 5.22 -5.10
C THR A 54 5.16 4.13 -5.56
N ALA A 55 5.66 2.90 -5.78
CA ALA A 55 4.84 1.77 -6.19
C ALA A 55 3.84 1.33 -5.12
N ALA A 56 4.24 1.39 -3.85
CA ALA A 56 3.46 1.01 -2.68
C ALA A 56 2.26 1.93 -2.51
N ILE A 57 2.45 3.25 -2.67
CA ILE A 57 1.34 4.22 -2.62
C ILE A 57 0.27 3.84 -3.63
N VAL A 58 0.65 3.57 -4.89
CA VAL A 58 -0.30 3.19 -5.95
C VAL A 58 -0.99 1.86 -5.65
N ALA A 59 -0.27 0.87 -5.12
CA ALA A 59 -0.83 -0.42 -4.75
C ALA A 59 -1.90 -0.28 -3.64
N VAL A 60 -1.60 0.45 -2.56
CA VAL A 60 -2.56 0.75 -1.47
C VAL A 60 -3.80 1.44 -2.01
N GLU A 61 -3.57 2.41 -2.88
CA GLU A 61 -4.60 3.19 -3.53
C GLU A 61 -5.51 2.39 -4.48
N LEU A 62 -5.03 1.25 -4.98
CA LEU A 62 -5.78 0.28 -5.77
C LEU A 62 -6.41 -0.84 -4.90
N GLY A 63 -6.22 -0.79 -3.58
CA GLY A 63 -6.75 -1.75 -2.62
C GLY A 63 -5.88 -2.99 -2.40
N PHE A 64 -4.63 -2.96 -2.85
CA PHE A 64 -3.63 -4.00 -2.62
C PHE A 64 -2.77 -3.67 -1.39
N GLU A 65 -2.16 -4.69 -0.80
CA GLU A 65 -1.24 -4.52 0.32
C GLU A 65 0.19 -4.73 -0.20
N PRO A 66 0.98 -3.67 -0.46
CA PRO A 66 2.33 -3.80 -0.99
C PRO A 66 3.27 -4.37 0.07
N GLU A 67 4.03 -5.39 -0.30
CA GLU A 67 5.04 -6.04 0.53
C GLU A 67 6.40 -5.90 -0.15
N LEU A 68 7.39 -5.32 0.54
CA LEU A 68 8.74 -5.18 -0.01
C LEU A 68 9.36 -6.57 -0.18
N GLU A 69 9.81 -6.92 -1.38
CA GLU A 69 10.44 -8.21 -1.67
C GLU A 69 11.91 -8.27 -1.22
N ALA A 70 12.23 -7.64 -0.08
CA ALA A 70 13.53 -7.74 0.56
C ALA A 70 13.67 -9.08 1.27
N ALA A 71 14.82 -9.72 1.10
CA ALA A 71 15.18 -10.96 1.77
C ALA A 71 15.47 -10.72 3.27
N ALA A 72 14.46 -10.38 4.08
CA ALA A 72 14.31 -10.72 5.50
C ALA A 72 13.18 -9.90 6.16
N GLU A 73 12.23 -10.66 6.72
CA GLU A 73 11.32 -10.33 7.83
C GLU A 73 10.16 -9.34 7.58
N PRO A 74 8.88 -9.79 7.73
CA PRO A 74 7.69 -8.96 7.55
C PRO A 74 7.28 -8.23 8.85
N GLU A 75 6.29 -7.34 8.67
CA GLU A 75 5.37 -6.71 9.65
C GLU A 75 5.76 -5.27 10.09
N PRO A 76 4.79 -4.32 10.23
CA PRO A 76 3.37 -4.55 10.44
C PRO A 76 2.42 -3.73 9.53
N GLY A 77 1.41 -4.39 8.98
CA GLY A 77 0.12 -3.76 8.69
C GLY A 77 -0.62 -3.45 9.99
N ALA A 78 -0.14 -2.47 10.75
CA ALA A 78 -0.87 -1.90 11.87
C ALA A 78 -1.92 -0.92 11.30
N PRO A 79 -3.22 -1.09 11.63
CA PRO A 79 -4.19 -0.04 11.35
C PRO A 79 -3.79 1.17 12.19
N LEU A 80 -3.54 2.30 11.52
CA LEU A 80 -3.55 3.63 12.12
C LEU A 80 -4.98 3.86 12.66
N VAL A 81 -5.25 3.44 13.89
CA VAL A 81 -6.45 3.88 14.60
C VAL A 81 -6.07 5.22 15.22
N GLU A 82 -6.63 6.27 14.64
CA GLU A 82 -6.53 7.65 15.13
C GLU A 82 -6.91 7.70 16.62
N PRO A 83 -6.19 8.46 17.46
CA PRO A 83 -6.53 8.58 18.87
C PRO A 83 -7.79 9.45 18.99
N GLU A 84 -8.96 8.83 19.08
CA GLU A 84 -10.16 9.51 19.56
C GLU A 84 -10.12 9.50 21.10
N GLU A 85 -9.81 10.68 21.65
CA GLU A 85 -10.07 11.08 23.02
C GLU A 85 -11.57 10.98 23.34
N GLU A 86 -11.95 10.41 24.49
CA GLU A 86 -12.71 11.17 25.48
C GLU A 86 -12.53 10.55 26.89
N PRO A 87 -12.29 11.39 27.91
CA PRO A 87 -12.17 11.00 29.31
C PRO A 87 -13.57 10.94 29.96
N ASP A 88 -13.80 10.04 30.91
CA ASP A 88 -14.72 10.25 32.04
C ASP A 88 -14.68 8.97 32.91
N ASP A 89 -13.98 8.94 34.04
CA ASP A 89 -14.39 9.39 35.38
C ASP A 89 -15.06 8.28 36.22
N PRO A 90 -15.15 8.41 37.55
CA PRO A 90 -14.58 7.45 38.49
C PRO A 90 -15.67 6.66 39.23
N ALA A 91 -15.25 5.80 40.16
CA ALA A 91 -16.05 5.03 41.10
C ALA A 91 -16.54 3.65 40.63
N SER A 92 -15.92 2.61 41.18
CA SER A 92 -16.55 1.96 42.33
C SER A 92 -15.49 1.23 43.15
N LEU A 93 -15.48 1.62 44.44
CA LEU A 93 -14.88 0.92 45.57
C LEU A 93 -15.42 -0.50 45.71
#